data_AF-A0A523H308-F1
#
_entry.id   AF-A0A523H308-F1
#
_cell.length_a   1.000
_cell.length_b   1.000
_cell.length_c   1.000
_cell.angle_alpha   90.00
_cell.angle_beta   90.00
_cell.angle_gamma   90.00
#
_symmetry.space_group_name_H-M   'P 1'
#
loop_
_entity.id
_entity.type
_entity.pdbx_description
1 polymer ?
#
loop_
_entity_poly.entity_id
_entity_poly.type
_entity_poly.pdbx_seq_one_letter_code
_entity_poly.pdbx_strand_id
1 'polypeptide(L)'
;MKNLLIVHGPNLNLLGEREPEIYGNDSLKTLNASIESFAEKMGLQVKSFQSNHEGALIDFIHEQRNWAEGIVINPGALTHYSYALRDSIAAVNLPSIEVHLSDVNQREEFRKISVIKDVCEKQISGLGKEGYLRAVEYLVGLDVLNKLQGSNPDSKDRDETLRMVVKLLKESFPKYSWVGIYLVEGAELVLHNYMGKPSPHTRIPIGQGICGAAVHEKKSIIVDDVNADPRYLACSIETRSEIVIPIMSGNKVFGEIDIDSDLEAIFHDSDQEILEKCAAVLAKLF
;
A
#
# COMPACT_ATOMS: atom_id res chain seq x y z
N MET A 1 -12.85 2.56 -3.39
CA MET A 1 -12.96 1.68 -2.22
C MET A 1 -13.51 2.44 -1.02
N LYS A 2 -14.44 1.81 -0.30
CA LYS A 2 -15.12 2.29 0.91
C LYS A 2 -15.30 1.19 1.95
N ASN A 3 -15.48 -0.07 1.54
CA ASN A 3 -15.85 -1.15 2.46
C ASN A 3 -14.84 -2.31 2.43
N LEU A 4 -14.35 -2.71 3.60
CA LEU A 4 -13.40 -3.81 3.77
C LEU A 4 -13.91 -4.89 4.73
N LEU A 5 -13.57 -6.14 4.43
CA LEU A 5 -13.70 -7.25 5.39
C LEU A 5 -12.37 -7.52 6.05
N ILE A 6 -12.39 -7.72 7.37
CA ILE A 6 -11.26 -8.26 8.12
C ILE A 6 -11.67 -9.64 8.63
N VAL A 7 -11.00 -10.68 8.13
CA VAL A 7 -11.37 -12.07 8.41
C VAL A 7 -10.26 -12.74 9.21
N HIS A 8 -10.62 -13.28 10.37
CA HIS A 8 -9.70 -13.94 11.29
C HIS A 8 -10.04 -15.42 11.43
N GLY A 9 -9.07 -16.27 11.09
CA GLY A 9 -9.20 -17.71 11.17
C GLY A 9 -9.07 -18.27 12.58
N PRO A 10 -8.85 -19.60 12.68
CA PRO A 10 -8.87 -20.29 13.95
C PRO A 10 -7.78 -19.83 14.92
N ASN A 11 -8.13 -19.87 16.21
CA ASN A 11 -7.31 -19.53 17.38
C ASN A 11 -6.95 -18.05 17.55
N LEU A 12 -7.27 -17.17 16.60
CA LEU A 12 -7.00 -15.73 16.77
C LEU A 12 -7.86 -15.09 17.87
N ASN A 13 -8.95 -15.71 18.30
CA ASN A 13 -9.69 -15.29 19.49
C ASN A 13 -8.88 -15.42 20.80
N LEU A 14 -7.75 -16.14 20.79
CA LEU A 14 -6.87 -16.33 21.94
C LEU A 14 -5.68 -15.35 21.98
N LEU A 15 -5.64 -14.37 21.07
CA LEU A 15 -4.60 -13.33 21.10
C LEU A 15 -4.58 -12.59 22.44
N GLY A 16 -3.38 -12.32 22.95
CA GLY A 16 -3.14 -11.72 24.26
C GLY A 16 -3.20 -12.71 25.44
N GLU A 17 -3.76 -13.90 25.26
CA GLU A 17 -3.79 -14.96 26.27
C GLU A 17 -2.79 -16.08 25.99
N ARG A 18 -2.53 -16.36 24.71
CA ARG A 18 -1.69 -17.47 24.26
C ARG A 18 -0.36 -16.99 23.66
N GLU A 19 0.74 -17.61 24.09
CA GLU A 19 2.09 -17.39 23.54
C GLU A 19 2.42 -15.89 23.35
N PRO A 20 2.28 -15.04 24.39
CA PRO A 20 2.44 -13.58 24.27
C PRO A 20 3.85 -13.17 23.81
N GLU A 21 4.85 -14.01 24.06
CA GLU A 21 6.22 -13.88 23.55
C GLU A 21 6.27 -13.85 22.00
N ILE A 22 5.31 -14.51 21.33
CA ILE A 22 5.27 -14.67 19.86
C ILE A 22 4.27 -13.68 19.23
N TYR A 23 3.10 -13.50 19.84
CA TYR A 23 2.00 -12.72 19.24
C TYR A 23 1.79 -11.35 19.89
N GLY A 24 2.53 -11.03 20.95
CA GLY A 24 2.37 -9.83 21.75
C GLY A 24 1.21 -9.92 22.76
N ASN A 25 0.99 -8.81 23.46
CA ASN A 25 -0.06 -8.70 24.49
C ASN A 25 -1.38 -8.14 23.94
N ASP A 26 -1.44 -7.82 22.64
CA ASP A 26 -2.65 -7.32 22.01
C ASP A 26 -3.71 -8.42 21.92
N SER A 27 -4.93 -8.11 22.34
CA SER A 27 -6.09 -8.97 22.15
C SER A 27 -6.66 -8.79 20.73
N LEU A 28 -7.47 -9.74 20.27
CA LEU A 28 -8.19 -9.58 19.01
C LEU A 28 -9.07 -8.32 18.99
N LYS A 29 -9.63 -7.95 20.16
CA LYS A 29 -10.43 -6.73 20.32
C LYS A 29 -9.60 -5.46 20.09
N THR A 30 -8.39 -5.39 20.65
CA THR A 30 -7.51 -4.22 20.48
C THR A 30 -6.92 -4.15 19.07
N LEU A 31 -6.66 -5.30 18.45
CA LEU A 31 -6.29 -5.39 17.04
C LEU A 31 -7.40 -4.83 16.15
N ASN A 32 -8.65 -5.30 16.31
CA ASN A 32 -9.79 -4.81 15.51
C ASN A 32 -10.01 -3.30 15.68
N ALA A 33 -9.94 -2.79 16.91
CA ALA A 33 -10.08 -1.35 17.17
C ALA A 33 -8.97 -0.53 16.47
N SER A 34 -7.75 -1.06 16.41
CA SER A 34 -6.65 -0.41 15.70
C SER A 34 -6.87 -0.39 14.19
N ILE A 35 -7.33 -1.50 13.61
CA ILE A 35 -7.64 -1.61 12.18
C ILE A 35 -8.81 -0.68 11.82
N GLU A 36 -9.89 -0.69 12.61
CA GLU A 36 -11.05 0.18 12.41
C GLU A 36 -10.68 1.66 12.46
N SER A 37 -9.93 2.08 13.48
CA SER A 37 -9.48 3.48 13.60
C SER A 37 -8.56 3.90 12.44
N PHE A 38 -7.69 3.00 11.98
CA PHE A 38 -6.82 3.27 10.85
C PHE A 38 -7.62 3.38 9.53
N ALA A 39 -8.52 2.43 9.28
CA ALA A 39 -9.39 2.41 8.11
C ALA A 39 -10.30 3.65 8.07
N GLU A 40 -10.84 4.10 9.21
CA GLU A 40 -11.67 5.30 9.31
C GLU A 40 -10.90 6.57 8.88
N LYS A 41 -9.62 6.70 9.27
CA LYS A 41 -8.77 7.82 8.82
C LYS A 41 -8.58 7.84 7.30
N MET A 42 -8.64 6.67 6.66
CA MET A 42 -8.59 6.52 5.20
C MET A 42 -9.99 6.62 4.54
N GLY A 43 -11.04 6.93 5.31
CA GLY A 43 -12.41 7.04 4.81
C GLY A 43 -13.11 5.71 4.52
N LEU A 44 -12.64 4.62 5.13
CA LEU A 44 -13.14 3.26 4.94
C LEU A 44 -14.02 2.79 6.11
N GLN A 45 -14.95 1.89 5.81
CA GLN A 45 -15.72 1.12 6.78
C GLN A 45 -15.21 -0.33 6.80
N VAL A 46 -15.19 -0.91 7.99
CA VAL A 46 -14.69 -2.26 8.23
C VAL A 46 -15.79 -3.13 8.84
N LYS A 47 -15.89 -4.38 8.37
CA LYS A 47 -16.57 -5.46 9.10
C LYS A 47 -15.57 -6.56 9.44
N SER A 48 -15.38 -6.77 10.74
CA SER A 48 -14.47 -7.79 11.25
C SER A 48 -15.23 -9.05 11.65
N PHE A 49 -14.71 -10.22 11.31
CA PHE A 49 -15.27 -11.50 11.69
C PHE A 49 -14.19 -12.51 12.05
N GLN A 50 -14.40 -13.27 13.12
CA GLN A 50 -13.52 -14.34 13.55
C GLN A 50 -14.31 -15.63 13.71
N SER A 51 -13.73 -16.75 13.27
CA SER A 51 -14.26 -18.07 13.58
C SER A 51 -13.19 -19.15 13.62
N ASN A 52 -13.43 -20.15 14.47
CA ASN A 52 -12.68 -21.40 14.49
C ASN A 52 -13.21 -22.43 13.49
N HIS A 53 -14.33 -22.14 12.83
CA HIS A 53 -14.99 -23.00 11.86
C HIS A 53 -14.80 -22.46 10.44
N GLU A 54 -14.17 -23.26 9.57
CA GLU A 54 -13.91 -22.94 8.17
C GLU A 54 -15.17 -22.50 7.42
N GLY A 55 -16.26 -23.27 7.53
CA GLY A 55 -17.55 -22.94 6.88
C GLY A 55 -18.10 -21.58 7.29
N ALA A 56 -17.95 -21.17 8.55
CA ALA A 56 -18.42 -19.86 9.00
C ALA A 56 -17.62 -18.70 8.37
N LEU A 57 -16.32 -18.89 8.11
CA LEU A 57 -15.52 -17.88 7.41
C LEU A 57 -15.95 -17.76 5.95
N ILE A 58 -16.19 -18.90 5.30
CA ILE A 58 -16.68 -18.97 3.91
C ILE A 58 -18.05 -18.30 3.80
N ASP A 59 -18.98 -18.65 4.69
CA ASP A 59 -20.33 -18.09 4.72
C ASP A 59 -20.28 -16.58 4.92
N PHE A 60 -19.47 -16.09 5.87
CA PHE A 60 -19.28 -14.65 6.08
C PHE A 60 -18.75 -13.93 4.82
N ILE A 61 -17.70 -14.46 4.20
CA ILE A 61 -17.12 -13.88 2.96
C ILE A 61 -18.19 -13.84 1.86
N HIS A 62 -18.92 -14.94 1.66
CA HIS A 62 -19.98 -14.99 0.68
C HIS A 62 -21.09 -13.98 1.00
N GLU A 63 -21.64 -13.98 2.21
CA GLU A 63 -22.71 -13.08 2.63
C GLU A 63 -22.37 -11.60 2.42
N GLN A 64 -21.11 -11.22 2.68
CA GLN A 64 -20.67 -9.83 2.56
C GLN A 64 -20.11 -9.44 1.19
N ARG A 65 -20.03 -10.37 0.22
CA ARG A 65 -19.38 -10.14 -1.10
C ARG A 65 -19.90 -8.95 -1.90
N ASN A 66 -21.18 -8.59 -1.74
CA ASN A 66 -21.80 -7.46 -2.43
C ASN A 66 -21.64 -6.13 -1.68
N TRP A 67 -21.27 -6.19 -0.39
CA TRP A 67 -21.03 -5.01 0.44
C TRP A 67 -19.55 -4.61 0.41
N ALA A 68 -18.65 -5.59 0.40
CA ALA A 68 -17.22 -5.39 0.45
C ALA A 68 -16.60 -5.08 -0.92
N GLU A 69 -15.49 -4.34 -0.91
CA GLU A 69 -14.66 -4.04 -2.08
C GLU A 69 -13.24 -4.64 -1.95
N GLY A 70 -12.91 -5.23 -0.80
CA GLY A 70 -11.64 -5.90 -0.55
C GLY A 70 -11.65 -6.70 0.75
N ILE A 71 -10.69 -7.60 0.91
CA ILE A 71 -10.58 -8.50 2.06
C ILE A 71 -9.14 -8.47 2.61
N VAL A 72 -9.00 -8.24 3.91
CA VAL A 72 -7.77 -8.57 4.64
C VAL A 72 -8.07 -9.82 5.45
N ILE A 73 -7.33 -10.90 5.20
CA ILE A 73 -7.58 -12.19 5.85
C ILE A 73 -6.32 -12.70 6.53
N ASN A 74 -6.45 -13.06 7.81
CA ASN A 74 -5.51 -13.93 8.48
C ASN A 74 -6.16 -15.30 8.64
N PRO A 75 -5.84 -16.29 7.79
CA PRO A 75 -6.51 -17.59 7.84
C PRO A 75 -6.13 -18.43 9.08
N GLY A 76 -5.18 -17.97 9.90
CA GLY A 76 -4.57 -18.78 10.94
C GLY A 76 -3.99 -20.06 10.34
N ALA A 77 -4.23 -21.20 10.99
CA ALA A 77 -3.76 -22.49 10.50
C ALA A 77 -4.38 -22.91 9.15
N LEU A 78 -5.57 -22.40 8.79
CA LEU A 78 -6.27 -22.79 7.56
C LEU A 78 -5.47 -22.47 6.30
N THR A 79 -4.55 -21.50 6.36
CA THR A 79 -3.71 -21.15 5.20
C THR A 79 -2.93 -22.35 4.64
N HIS A 80 -2.60 -23.33 5.48
CA HIS A 80 -1.75 -24.45 5.09
C HIS A 80 -2.51 -25.62 4.43
N TYR A 81 -3.85 -25.64 4.49
CA TYR A 81 -4.61 -26.82 4.05
C TYR A 81 -6.04 -26.55 3.53
N SER A 82 -6.58 -25.34 3.72
CA SER A 82 -7.97 -25.02 3.37
C SER A 82 -8.11 -24.59 1.90
N TYR A 83 -8.26 -25.58 1.01
CA TYR A 83 -8.63 -25.31 -0.37
C TYR A 83 -10.07 -24.79 -0.51
N ALA A 84 -10.96 -25.11 0.44
CA ALA A 84 -12.32 -24.58 0.41
C ALA A 84 -12.35 -23.06 0.68
N LEU A 85 -11.56 -22.56 1.65
CA LEU A 85 -11.44 -21.12 1.89
C LEU A 85 -10.73 -20.42 0.73
N ARG A 86 -9.67 -21.03 0.18
CA ARG A 86 -9.00 -20.54 -1.03
C ARG A 86 -10.00 -20.34 -2.18
N ASP A 87 -10.79 -21.36 -2.51
CA ASP A 87 -11.72 -21.29 -3.63
C ASP A 87 -12.88 -20.32 -3.35
N SER A 88 -13.29 -20.15 -2.09
CA SER A 88 -14.24 -19.11 -1.68
C SER A 88 -13.70 -17.69 -1.92
N ILE A 89 -12.44 -17.42 -1.54
CA ILE A 89 -11.77 -16.13 -1.81
C ILE A 89 -11.69 -15.86 -3.31
N ALA A 90 -11.28 -16.87 -4.10
CA ALA A 90 -11.23 -16.74 -5.55
C ALA A 90 -12.62 -16.49 -6.17
N ALA A 91 -13.66 -17.15 -5.67
CA ALA A 91 -15.00 -17.07 -6.25
C ALA A 91 -15.67 -15.70 -6.07
N VAL A 92 -15.33 -14.94 -5.02
CA VAL A 92 -15.94 -13.61 -4.79
C VAL A 92 -15.33 -12.50 -5.64
N ASN A 93 -14.18 -12.72 -6.30
CA ASN A 93 -13.48 -11.74 -7.13
C ASN A 93 -13.21 -10.40 -6.43
N LEU A 94 -12.92 -10.43 -5.13
CA LEU A 94 -12.51 -9.25 -4.36
C LEU A 94 -11.00 -9.27 -4.15
N PRO A 95 -10.30 -8.12 -4.32
CA PRO A 95 -8.87 -8.05 -4.03
C PRO A 95 -8.66 -8.41 -2.56
N SER A 96 -7.78 -9.38 -2.32
CA SER A 96 -7.60 -10.00 -1.02
C SER A 96 -6.14 -10.00 -0.62
N ILE A 97 -5.83 -9.62 0.63
CA ILE A 97 -4.49 -9.65 1.20
C ILE A 97 -4.45 -10.67 2.32
N GLU A 98 -3.55 -11.64 2.19
CA GLU A 98 -3.26 -12.60 3.25
C GLU A 98 -2.31 -11.96 4.27
N VAL A 99 -2.65 -12.01 5.55
CA VAL A 99 -1.82 -11.46 6.62
C VAL A 99 -1.53 -12.48 7.72
N HIS A 100 -0.30 -12.46 8.25
CA HIS A 100 0.12 -13.25 9.41
C HIS A 100 0.82 -12.37 10.42
N LEU A 101 0.43 -12.49 11.69
CA LEU A 101 1.06 -11.73 12.78
C LEU A 101 2.54 -12.10 12.94
N SER A 102 2.84 -13.40 12.95
CA SER A 102 4.19 -13.96 13.00
C SER A 102 4.74 -14.20 11.59
N ASP A 103 6.07 -14.24 11.44
CA ASP A 103 6.70 -14.63 10.20
C ASP A 103 6.55 -16.15 10.00
N VAL A 104 5.80 -16.54 8.97
CA VAL A 104 5.56 -17.97 8.66
C VAL A 104 6.81 -18.66 8.11
N ASN A 105 7.77 -17.91 7.56
CA ASN A 105 9.00 -18.45 7.00
C ASN A 105 10.05 -18.81 8.07
N GLN A 106 9.92 -18.25 9.27
CA GLN A 106 10.75 -18.56 10.43
C GLN A 106 10.19 -19.69 11.30
N ARG A 107 9.13 -20.36 10.82
CA ARG A 107 8.44 -21.44 11.52
C ARG A 107 8.65 -22.79 10.83
N GLU A 108 7.97 -23.82 11.34
CA GLU A 108 8.06 -25.20 10.85
C GLU A 108 7.78 -25.31 9.34
N GLU A 109 8.41 -26.26 8.64
CA GLU A 109 8.31 -26.37 7.16
C GLU A 109 6.88 -26.37 6.61
N PHE A 110 5.94 -27.03 7.29
CA PHE A 110 4.54 -27.05 6.86
C PHE A 110 3.88 -25.66 6.90
N ARG A 111 4.38 -24.73 7.72
CA ARG A 111 3.86 -23.36 7.82
C ARG A 111 4.34 -22.44 6.72
N LYS A 112 5.40 -22.82 6.01
CA LYS A 112 5.92 -22.07 4.86
C LYS A 112 5.06 -22.24 3.61
N ILE A 113 4.14 -23.21 3.63
CA ILE A 113 3.24 -23.51 2.53
C ILE A 113 1.88 -22.85 2.82
N SER A 114 1.50 -21.88 1.99
CA SER A 114 0.14 -21.34 1.96
C SER A 114 -0.54 -21.82 0.67
N VAL A 115 -1.71 -22.43 0.80
CA VAL A 115 -2.58 -22.78 -0.33
C VAL A 115 -3.46 -21.60 -0.75
N ILE A 116 -3.51 -20.54 0.07
CA ILE A 116 -4.34 -19.34 -0.14
C ILE A 116 -3.56 -18.22 -0.86
N LYS A 117 -2.24 -18.13 -0.66
CA LYS A 117 -1.43 -16.99 -1.13
C LYS A 117 -1.59 -16.68 -2.62
N ASP A 118 -1.79 -17.71 -3.45
CA ASP A 118 -1.86 -17.58 -4.91
C ASP A 118 -3.20 -17.01 -5.41
N VAL A 119 -4.22 -16.92 -4.53
CA VAL A 119 -5.50 -16.25 -4.83
C VAL A 119 -5.62 -14.89 -4.13
N CYS A 120 -4.56 -14.46 -3.43
CA CYS A 120 -4.44 -13.14 -2.84
C CYS A 120 -3.49 -12.27 -3.68
N GLU A 121 -3.71 -10.96 -3.64
CA GLU A 121 -2.86 -9.97 -4.32
C GLU A 121 -1.48 -9.87 -3.67
N LYS A 122 -1.40 -10.17 -2.36
CA LYS A 122 -0.17 -10.14 -1.58
C LYS A 122 -0.31 -10.99 -0.31
N GLN A 123 0.80 -11.50 0.18
CA GLN A 123 0.94 -12.05 1.54
C GLN A 123 1.88 -11.15 2.35
N ILE A 124 1.45 -10.73 3.54
CA ILE A 124 2.23 -9.93 4.49
C ILE A 124 2.37 -10.73 5.80
N SER A 125 3.60 -11.04 6.23
CA SER A 125 3.83 -11.84 7.44
C SER A 125 4.91 -11.25 8.34
N GLY A 126 4.81 -11.49 9.64
CA GLY A 126 5.85 -11.12 10.61
C GLY A 126 5.85 -9.68 11.10
N LEU A 127 4.83 -8.90 10.75
CA LEU A 127 4.73 -7.48 11.14
C LEU A 127 3.73 -7.24 12.28
N GLY A 128 3.20 -8.30 12.91
CA GLY A 128 2.16 -8.15 13.92
C GLY A 128 0.96 -7.35 13.41
N LYS A 129 0.46 -6.41 14.23
CA LYS A 129 -0.65 -5.53 13.85
C LYS A 129 -0.36 -4.67 12.62
N GLU A 130 0.90 -4.29 12.42
CA GLU A 130 1.31 -3.42 11.32
C GLU A 130 1.07 -4.11 9.96
N GLY A 131 1.13 -5.45 9.91
CA GLY A 131 0.80 -6.22 8.72
C GLY A 131 -0.64 -6.02 8.25
N TYR A 132 -1.59 -5.82 9.18
CA TYR A 132 -2.98 -5.51 8.84
C TYR A 132 -3.13 -4.09 8.32
N LEU A 133 -2.45 -3.12 8.94
CA LEU A 133 -2.52 -1.72 8.50
C LEU A 133 -1.95 -1.55 7.10
N ARG A 134 -0.78 -2.16 6.83
CA ARG A 134 -0.17 -2.21 5.50
C ARG A 134 -1.04 -2.92 4.48
N ALA A 135 -1.80 -3.95 4.87
CA ALA A 135 -2.74 -4.61 3.98
C ALA A 135 -3.91 -3.71 3.58
N VAL A 136 -4.44 -2.91 4.52
CA VAL A 136 -5.46 -1.90 4.25
C VAL A 136 -4.92 -0.83 3.29
N GLU A 137 -3.73 -0.29 3.55
CA GLU A 137 -3.09 0.68 2.65
C GLU A 137 -2.88 0.13 1.25
N TYR A 138 -2.41 -1.12 1.15
CA TYR A 138 -2.16 -1.76 -0.14
C TYR A 138 -3.46 -1.93 -0.94
N LEU A 139 -4.57 -2.31 -0.31
CA LEU A 139 -5.89 -2.38 -0.97
C LEU A 139 -6.36 -1.00 -1.46
N VAL A 140 -6.13 0.07 -0.70
CA VAL A 140 -6.38 1.44 -1.16
C VAL A 140 -5.50 1.79 -2.36
N GLY A 141 -4.23 1.37 -2.35
CA GLY A 141 -3.32 1.50 -3.47
C GLY A 141 -3.81 0.81 -4.74
N LEU A 142 -4.34 -0.40 -4.62
CA LEU A 142 -4.96 -1.11 -5.75
C LEU A 142 -6.21 -0.38 -6.27
N ASP A 143 -7.03 0.20 -5.40
CA ASP A 143 -8.17 1.03 -5.82
C ASP A 143 -7.74 2.27 -6.59
N VAL A 144 -6.65 2.94 -6.17
CA VAL A 144 -6.04 4.04 -6.92
C VAL A 144 -5.60 3.54 -8.30
N LEU A 145 -4.84 2.44 -8.36
CA LEU A 145 -4.35 1.87 -9.63
C LEU A 145 -5.49 1.52 -10.59
N ASN A 146 -6.56 0.90 -10.08
CA ASN A 146 -7.75 0.55 -10.87
C ASN A 146 -8.44 1.79 -11.45
N LYS A 147 -8.57 2.86 -10.66
CA LYS A 147 -9.10 4.15 -11.14
C LYS A 147 -8.22 4.75 -12.24
N LEU A 148 -6.89 4.66 -12.11
CA LEU A 148 -5.96 5.13 -13.13
C LEU A 148 -6.12 4.35 -14.44
N GLN A 149 -6.18 3.02 -14.37
CA GLN A 149 -6.31 2.17 -15.56
C GLN A 149 -7.67 2.29 -16.24
N GLY A 150 -8.75 2.43 -15.47
CA GLY A 150 -10.11 2.62 -16.00
C GLY A 150 -10.34 3.98 -16.67
N SER A 151 -9.43 4.94 -16.50
CA SER A 151 -9.60 6.32 -16.99
C SER A 151 -9.37 6.52 -18.49
N ASN A 152 -9.10 5.44 -19.26
CA ASN A 152 -8.73 5.44 -20.68
C ASN A 152 -7.68 6.53 -21.03
N PRO A 153 -6.39 6.29 -20.76
CA PRO A 153 -5.32 7.26 -21.02
C PRO A 153 -5.21 7.67 -22.51
N ASP A 154 -5.77 6.89 -23.43
CA ASP A 154 -5.76 7.20 -24.87
C ASP A 154 -6.72 8.33 -25.30
N SER A 155 -7.63 8.78 -24.42
CA SER A 155 -8.63 9.80 -24.77
C SER A 155 -8.63 11.06 -23.90
N LYS A 156 -7.73 11.17 -22.91
CA LYS A 156 -7.67 12.32 -21.99
C LYS A 156 -6.37 13.09 -22.16
N ASP A 157 -6.45 14.40 -21.94
CA ASP A 157 -5.29 15.29 -21.87
C ASP A 157 -4.27 14.70 -20.87
N ARG A 158 -3.00 14.59 -21.29
CA ARG A 158 -1.91 14.12 -20.42
C ARG A 158 -1.89 14.91 -19.13
N ASP A 159 -2.06 16.24 -19.18
CA ASP A 159 -2.07 17.08 -17.98
C ASP A 159 -3.23 16.74 -17.06
N GLU A 160 -4.42 16.51 -17.61
CA GLU A 160 -5.59 16.10 -16.83
C GLU A 160 -5.34 14.78 -16.10
N THR A 161 -4.70 13.82 -16.77
CA THR A 161 -4.36 12.52 -16.17
C THR A 161 -3.34 12.70 -15.04
N LEU A 162 -2.26 13.46 -15.26
CA LEU A 162 -1.25 13.73 -14.23
C LEU A 162 -1.88 14.44 -13.01
N ARG A 163 -2.74 15.43 -13.24
CA ARG A 163 -3.47 16.14 -12.17
C ARG A 163 -4.39 15.22 -11.38
N MET A 164 -5.11 14.33 -12.07
CA MET A 164 -5.98 13.35 -11.43
C MET A 164 -5.19 12.38 -10.54
N VAL A 165 -4.01 11.94 -10.97
CA VAL A 165 -3.17 11.01 -10.20
C VAL A 165 -2.68 11.65 -8.92
N VAL A 166 -2.13 12.86 -9.01
CA VAL A 166 -1.69 13.64 -7.84
C VAL A 166 -2.84 13.78 -6.85
N LYS A 167 -4.04 14.12 -7.33
CA LYS A 167 -5.24 14.24 -6.50
C LYS A 167 -5.61 12.92 -5.83
N LEU A 168 -5.69 11.83 -6.59
CA LEU A 168 -6.06 10.52 -6.07
C LEU A 168 -5.07 10.05 -5.00
N LEU A 169 -3.76 10.17 -5.23
CA LEU A 169 -2.74 9.80 -4.26
C LEU A 169 -2.85 10.66 -2.99
N LYS A 170 -2.97 11.99 -3.13
CA LYS A 170 -3.04 12.91 -1.98
C LYS A 170 -4.29 12.71 -1.13
N GLU A 171 -5.44 12.43 -1.76
CA GLU A 171 -6.72 12.25 -1.07
C GLU A 171 -6.89 10.84 -0.48
N SER A 172 -6.25 9.82 -1.05
CA SER A 172 -6.40 8.42 -0.60
C SER A 172 -5.49 8.06 0.59
N PHE A 173 -4.36 8.77 0.75
CA PHE A 173 -3.37 8.47 1.77
C PHE A 173 -3.17 9.67 2.70
N PRO A 174 -3.76 9.64 3.91
CA PRO A 174 -3.59 10.71 4.91
C PRO A 174 -2.13 10.97 5.30
N LYS A 175 -1.26 9.96 5.18
CA LYS A 175 0.17 10.06 5.48
C LYS A 175 0.96 10.91 4.48
N TYR A 176 0.44 11.18 3.28
CA TYR A 176 1.13 12.00 2.29
C TYR A 176 0.88 13.47 2.60
N SER A 177 1.88 14.22 3.08
CA SER A 177 1.74 15.65 3.33
C SER A 177 1.86 16.46 2.03
N TRP A 178 2.66 15.97 1.08
CA TRP A 178 2.80 16.52 -0.27
C TRP A 178 2.85 15.41 -1.31
N VAL A 179 2.30 15.65 -2.50
CA VAL A 179 2.39 14.76 -3.67
C VAL A 179 2.63 15.62 -4.89
N GLY A 180 3.58 15.25 -5.74
CA GLY A 180 3.82 15.94 -6.99
C GLY A 180 4.42 15.07 -8.07
N ILE A 181 4.43 15.63 -9.27
CA ILE A 181 5.02 15.04 -10.46
C ILE A 181 5.98 16.05 -11.06
N TYR A 182 7.24 15.64 -11.21
CA TYR A 182 8.22 16.34 -12.00
C TYR A 182 8.36 15.68 -13.36
N LEU A 183 8.54 16.46 -14.41
CA LEU A 183 8.83 15.97 -15.76
C LEU A 183 10.26 16.33 -16.16
N VAL A 184 10.91 15.46 -16.93
CA VAL A 184 12.25 15.70 -17.46
C VAL A 184 12.17 16.69 -18.62
N GLU A 185 12.84 17.84 -18.48
CA GLU A 185 13.04 18.85 -19.53
C GLU A 185 14.54 19.13 -19.72
N GLY A 186 15.15 18.50 -20.74
CA GLY A 186 16.57 18.65 -21.00
C GLY A 186 17.42 17.98 -19.91
N ALA A 187 18.11 18.79 -19.10
CA ALA A 187 18.99 18.33 -18.02
C ALA A 187 18.37 18.55 -16.61
N GLU A 188 17.10 18.92 -16.55
CA GLU A 188 16.41 19.27 -15.31
C GLU A 188 15.08 18.50 -15.18
N LEU A 189 14.67 18.30 -13.93
CA LEU A 189 13.31 17.99 -13.52
C LEU A 189 12.55 19.29 -13.35
N VAL A 190 11.32 19.36 -13.85
CA VAL A 190 10.45 20.55 -13.77
C VAL A 190 9.14 20.16 -13.11
N LEU A 191 8.80 20.85 -12.03
CA LEU A 191 7.58 20.60 -11.26
C LEU A 191 6.36 20.90 -12.12
N HIS A 192 5.48 19.92 -12.28
CA HIS A 192 4.29 20.04 -13.11
C HIS A 192 3.03 20.10 -12.23
N ASN A 193 2.40 18.97 -11.93
CA ASN A 193 1.21 18.88 -11.08
C ASN A 193 1.61 18.52 -9.65
N TYR A 194 1.05 19.19 -8.65
CA TYR A 194 1.26 18.85 -7.25
C TYR A 194 0.08 19.25 -6.35
N MET A 195 0.01 18.64 -5.18
CA MET A 195 -0.90 18.99 -4.08
C MET A 195 -0.15 18.94 -2.75
N GLY A 196 -0.28 20.02 -1.99
CA GLY A 196 0.45 20.25 -0.74
C GLY A 196 0.85 21.72 -0.64
N LYS A 197 1.76 22.04 0.30
CA LYS A 197 2.32 23.39 0.37
C LYS A 197 3.12 23.70 -0.91
N PRO A 198 3.14 24.96 -1.40
CA PRO A 198 3.99 25.34 -2.51
C PRO A 198 5.46 25.00 -2.25
N SER A 199 6.14 24.40 -3.23
CA SER A 199 7.56 24.07 -3.14
C SER A 199 8.41 25.14 -3.83
N PRO A 200 9.54 25.58 -3.25
CA PRO A 200 10.49 26.47 -3.91
C PRO A 200 11.28 25.77 -5.02
N HIS A 201 11.35 24.43 -5.02
CA HIS A 201 12.12 23.63 -5.97
C HIS A 201 11.31 23.33 -7.23
N THR A 202 10.99 24.35 -8.02
CA THR A 202 10.24 24.18 -9.28
C THR A 202 11.08 23.60 -10.42
N ARG A 203 12.40 23.70 -10.33
CA ARG A 203 13.37 23.09 -11.25
C ARG A 203 14.53 22.49 -10.47
N ILE A 204 14.90 21.25 -10.78
CA ILE A 204 15.97 20.50 -10.09
C ILE A 204 16.90 19.89 -11.13
N PRO A 205 18.20 20.21 -11.15
CA PRO A 205 19.16 19.55 -12.03
C PRO A 205 19.18 18.03 -11.80
N ILE A 206 19.22 17.25 -12.88
CA ILE A 206 19.33 15.78 -12.77
C ILE A 206 20.65 15.43 -12.07
N GLY A 207 20.58 14.52 -11.08
CA GLY A 207 21.67 14.15 -10.19
C GLY A 207 21.83 15.03 -8.93
N GLN A 208 21.03 16.09 -8.78
CA GLN A 208 21.01 16.92 -7.57
C GLN A 208 19.76 16.64 -6.75
N GLY A 209 19.89 16.54 -5.43
CA GLY A 209 18.75 16.22 -4.58
C GLY A 209 18.41 14.73 -4.57
N ILE A 210 17.40 14.37 -3.78
CA ILE A 210 16.82 13.02 -3.78
C ILE A 210 16.09 12.77 -5.11
N CYS A 211 15.21 13.70 -5.51
CA CYS A 211 14.59 13.80 -6.84
C CYS A 211 15.58 13.56 -8.01
N GLY A 212 16.60 14.43 -8.13
CA GLY A 212 17.55 14.31 -9.23
C GLY A 212 18.36 13.01 -9.19
N ALA A 213 18.64 12.47 -8.01
CA ALA A 213 19.32 11.18 -7.87
C ALA A 213 18.43 10.02 -8.35
N ALA A 214 17.14 10.01 -8.03
CA ALA A 214 16.20 8.95 -8.46
C ALA A 214 16.14 8.84 -9.99
N VAL A 215 16.06 9.98 -10.69
CA VAL A 215 16.08 10.03 -12.16
C VAL A 215 17.45 9.65 -12.73
N HIS A 216 18.54 10.10 -12.12
CA HIS A 216 19.90 9.80 -12.58
C HIS A 216 20.22 8.29 -12.46
N GLU A 217 19.91 7.71 -11.30
CA GLU A 217 20.13 6.29 -10.99
C GLU A 217 19.07 5.37 -11.60
N LYS A 218 17.95 5.95 -12.08
CA LYS A 218 16.77 5.23 -12.62
C LYS A 218 16.22 4.22 -11.62
N LYS A 219 16.14 4.65 -10.36
CA LYS A 219 15.78 3.80 -9.25
C LYS A 219 14.87 4.56 -8.30
N SER A 220 13.87 3.87 -7.78
CA SER A 220 13.04 4.33 -6.67
C SER A 220 13.92 4.56 -5.43
N ILE A 221 13.68 5.67 -4.73
CA ILE A 221 14.40 6.02 -3.50
C ILE A 221 13.38 6.21 -2.38
N ILE A 222 13.61 5.56 -1.24
CA ILE A 222 12.90 5.77 0.01
C ILE A 222 13.89 6.39 1.00
N VAL A 223 13.47 7.47 1.66
CA VAL A 223 14.26 8.15 2.69
C VAL A 223 13.47 8.19 3.99
N ASP A 224 13.95 7.46 5.00
CA ASP A 224 13.29 7.34 6.30
C ASP A 224 13.37 8.63 7.13
N ASP A 225 14.51 9.34 7.08
CA ASP A 225 14.67 10.68 7.62
C ASP A 225 15.40 11.57 6.60
N VAL A 226 14.67 12.50 5.99
CA VAL A 226 15.23 13.45 5.02
C VAL A 226 16.31 14.36 5.65
N ASN A 227 16.25 14.60 6.97
CA ASN A 227 17.24 15.42 7.66
C ASN A 227 18.58 14.69 7.86
N ALA A 228 18.57 13.36 7.74
CA ALA A 228 19.76 12.52 7.80
C ALA A 228 20.37 12.25 6.40
N ASP A 229 19.66 12.54 5.31
CA ASP A 229 20.15 12.32 3.95
C ASP A 229 20.95 13.54 3.44
N PRO A 230 22.25 13.40 3.11
CA PRO A 230 23.09 14.51 2.65
C PRO A 230 22.66 15.08 1.29
N ARG A 231 21.80 14.38 0.54
CA ARG A 231 21.26 14.85 -0.73
C ARG A 231 20.02 15.72 -0.54
N TYR A 232 19.39 15.73 0.63
CA TYR A 232 18.10 16.38 0.80
C TYR A 232 18.13 17.88 0.46
N LEU A 233 17.26 18.28 -0.47
CA LEU A 233 17.00 19.68 -0.80
C LEU A 233 15.73 20.11 -0.09
N ALA A 234 15.87 20.79 1.05
CA ALA A 234 14.75 21.08 1.94
C ALA A 234 13.63 21.91 1.28
N CYS A 235 12.52 21.27 0.91
CA CYS A 235 11.30 21.92 0.44
C CYS A 235 10.50 22.54 1.61
N SER A 236 10.49 21.84 2.75
CA SER A 236 9.81 22.21 3.99
C SER A 236 10.61 21.74 5.19
N ILE A 237 10.55 22.50 6.30
CA ILE A 237 11.15 22.13 7.59
C ILE A 237 10.37 20.98 8.26
N GLU A 238 9.11 20.78 7.86
CA GLU A 238 8.20 19.80 8.47
C GLU A 238 8.37 18.40 7.89
N THR A 239 8.84 18.27 6.64
CA THR A 239 9.04 16.97 5.98
C THR A 239 10.04 16.13 6.76
N ARG A 240 9.67 14.86 6.99
CA ARG A 240 10.48 13.88 7.71
C ARG A 240 10.87 12.71 6.84
N SER A 241 10.01 12.22 5.96
CA SER A 241 10.35 11.16 5.02
C SER A 241 9.88 11.49 3.61
N GLU A 242 10.51 10.86 2.62
CA GLU A 242 10.28 11.10 1.20
C GLU A 242 10.34 9.77 0.44
N ILE A 243 9.48 9.60 -0.56
CA ILE A 243 9.58 8.52 -1.54
C ILE A 243 9.49 9.09 -2.96
N VAL A 244 10.47 8.74 -3.78
CA VAL A 244 10.59 9.20 -5.17
C VAL A 244 10.60 8.02 -6.12
N ILE A 245 9.69 8.02 -7.08
CA ILE A 245 9.46 6.93 -8.03
C ILE A 245 9.60 7.42 -9.47
N PRO A 246 10.64 7.01 -10.21
CA PRO A 246 10.80 7.38 -11.62
C PRO A 246 9.64 6.90 -12.51
N ILE A 247 9.13 7.79 -13.35
CA ILE A 247 8.19 7.47 -14.44
C ILE A 247 9.03 7.12 -15.66
N MET A 248 9.11 5.84 -16.00
CA MET A 248 10.01 5.36 -17.05
C MET A 248 9.45 4.21 -17.88
N SER A 249 9.93 4.10 -19.12
CA SER A 249 9.69 2.97 -20.01
C SER A 249 11.01 2.47 -20.59
N GLY A 250 11.35 1.21 -20.29
CA GLY A 250 12.70 0.69 -20.52
C GLY A 250 13.74 1.54 -19.81
N ASN A 251 14.72 2.06 -20.56
CA ASN A 251 15.79 2.91 -20.02
C ASN A 251 15.50 4.42 -20.09
N LYS A 252 14.35 4.83 -20.62
CA LYS A 252 13.98 6.25 -20.79
C LYS A 252 13.15 6.70 -19.59
N VAL A 253 13.64 7.72 -18.88
CA VAL A 253 12.91 8.38 -17.79
C VAL A 253 12.21 9.62 -18.35
N PHE A 254 10.92 9.77 -18.04
CA PHE A 254 10.07 10.89 -18.47
C PHE A 254 9.84 11.90 -17.34
N GLY A 255 10.03 11.49 -16.09
CA GLY A 255 9.72 12.25 -14.90
C GLY A 255 9.78 11.38 -13.66
N GLU A 256 9.13 11.81 -12.60
CA GLU A 256 8.99 11.07 -11.35
C GLU A 256 7.71 11.45 -10.61
N ILE A 257 7.23 10.54 -9.76
CA ILE A 257 6.28 10.82 -8.70
C ILE A 257 7.08 11.06 -7.44
N ASP A 258 6.86 12.19 -6.78
CA ASP A 258 7.52 12.60 -5.56
C ASP A 258 6.47 12.79 -4.45
N ILE A 259 6.73 12.23 -3.27
CA ILE A 259 5.79 12.21 -2.15
C ILE A 259 6.54 12.45 -0.84
N ASP A 260 6.11 13.47 -0.11
CA ASP A 260 6.59 13.79 1.23
C ASP A 260 5.62 13.29 2.31
N SER A 261 6.18 13.01 3.48
CA SER A 261 5.43 12.89 4.73
C SER A 261 6.10 13.67 5.86
N ASP A 262 5.29 14.24 6.74
CA ASP A 262 5.72 14.86 7.99
C ASP A 262 6.00 13.80 9.09
N LEU A 263 5.82 12.52 8.75
CA LEU A 263 6.11 11.36 9.61
C LEU A 263 7.44 10.73 9.20
N GLU A 264 8.23 10.28 10.17
CA GLU A 264 9.50 9.59 9.96
C GLU A 264 9.29 8.12 9.60
N ALA A 265 10.12 7.58 8.71
CA ALA A 265 10.16 6.16 8.32
C ALA A 265 8.79 5.56 7.95
N ILE A 266 7.92 6.33 7.28
CA ILE A 266 6.52 5.94 7.04
C ILE A 266 6.30 5.16 5.74
N PHE A 267 7.26 5.22 4.82
CA PHE A 267 7.17 4.56 3.51
C PHE A 267 7.84 3.20 3.55
N HIS A 268 7.22 2.21 2.91
CA HIS A 268 7.66 0.82 2.93
C HIS A 268 7.60 0.21 1.52
N ASP A 269 8.13 -1.00 1.36
CA ASP A 269 8.15 -1.73 0.08
C ASP A 269 6.77 -1.83 -0.58
N SER A 270 5.70 -1.93 0.21
CA SER A 270 4.31 -1.94 -0.29
C SER A 270 3.89 -0.61 -0.93
N ASP A 271 4.35 0.53 -0.39
CA ASP A 271 4.11 1.86 -0.96
C ASP A 271 4.86 1.98 -2.29
N GLN A 272 6.14 1.62 -2.29
CA GLN A 272 6.98 1.60 -3.49
C GLN A 272 6.35 0.75 -4.59
N GLU A 273 5.90 -0.47 -4.28
CA GLU A 273 5.29 -1.36 -5.26
C GLU A 273 4.04 -0.75 -5.93
N ILE A 274 3.14 -0.16 -5.14
CA ILE A 274 1.93 0.47 -5.68
C ILE A 274 2.29 1.70 -6.52
N LEU A 275 3.22 2.53 -6.04
CA LEU A 275 3.61 3.75 -6.74
C LEU A 275 4.38 3.44 -8.03
N GLU A 276 5.21 2.40 -8.06
CA GLU A 276 5.85 1.91 -9.29
C GLU A 276 4.82 1.42 -10.31
N LYS A 277 3.77 0.72 -9.86
CA LYS A 277 2.64 0.35 -10.74
C LYS A 277 1.92 1.59 -11.27
N CYS A 278 1.73 2.63 -10.45
CA CYS A 278 1.17 3.90 -10.89
C CYS A 278 2.09 4.60 -11.91
N ALA A 279 3.39 4.68 -11.65
CA ALA A 279 4.38 5.24 -12.55
C ALA A 279 4.43 4.51 -13.90
N ALA A 280 4.29 3.18 -13.90
CA ALA A 280 4.20 2.38 -15.12
C ALA A 280 2.93 2.67 -15.95
N VAL A 281 1.81 3.02 -15.30
CA VAL A 281 0.61 3.50 -16.01
C VAL A 281 0.86 4.89 -16.61
N LEU A 282 1.47 5.80 -15.85
CA LEU A 282 1.81 7.15 -16.32
C LEU A 282 2.81 7.15 -17.48
N ALA A 283 3.77 6.22 -17.47
CA ALA A 283 4.77 6.10 -18.52
C ALA A 283 4.17 5.85 -19.92
N LYS A 284 2.93 5.33 -20.00
CA LYS A 284 2.21 5.13 -21.27
C LYS A 284 1.71 6.42 -21.90
N LEU A 285 1.76 7.54 -21.17
CA LEU A 285 1.35 8.86 -21.66
C LEU A 285 2.45 9.58 -22.47
N PHE A 286 3.63 8.96 -22.63
CA PHE A 286 4.84 9.55 -23.22
C PHE A 286 5.46 8.66 -24.31
#